data_AF-A0A2M7DML6-F1
#
_entry.id   AF-A0A2M7DML6-F1
#
_cell.length_a   1.000
_cell.length_b   1.000
_cell.length_c   1.000
_cell.angle_alpha   90.00
_cell.angle_beta   90.00
_cell.angle_gamma   90.00
#
_symmetry.space_group_name_H-M   'P 1'
#
loop_
_entity.id
_entity.type
_entity.pdbx_description
1 polymer ?
#
loop_
_entity_poly.entity_id
_entity_poly.type
_entity_poly.pdbx_seq_one_letter_code
_entity_poly.pdbx_strand_id
1 'polypeptide(L)'
;MCGGVGFKIKNIPEKELVKYYSPVLMKKFKTSGRIESFFWEKNPVLPVKTKKGIQLKLWGNKNEDIKLPKTGWAKKESLAIGKWDYLHPEIVDIMADSGYEKKN
;
A
#
# COMPACT_ATOMS: atom_id res chain seq x y z
N MET A 1 -1.25 4.42 15.11
CA MET A 1 -1.79 4.34 13.71
C MET A 1 -0.65 3.91 12.81
N CYS A 2 -0.84 2.85 12.03
CA CYS A 2 0.21 2.30 11.15
C CYS A 2 0.56 3.32 10.06
N GLY A 3 1.69 4.02 10.19
CA GLY A 3 2.18 5.06 9.28
C GLY A 3 3.10 4.56 8.17
N GLY A 4 3.56 3.31 8.27
CA GLY A 4 4.38 2.67 7.26
C GLY A 4 4.24 1.15 7.26
N VAL A 5 4.58 0.51 6.16
CA VAL A 5 4.67 -0.94 6.05
C VAL A 5 6.01 -1.33 5.46
N GLY A 6 6.51 -2.51 5.81
CA GLY A 6 7.65 -3.08 5.10
C GLY A 6 7.42 -4.52 4.68
N PHE A 7 7.96 -4.86 3.52
CA PHE A 7 7.72 -6.13 2.85
C PHE A 7 8.94 -6.59 2.04
N LYS A 8 9.12 -7.90 1.95
CA LYS A 8 10.23 -8.52 1.21
C LYS A 8 10.08 -8.33 -0.30
N ILE A 9 11.14 -7.85 -0.95
CA ILE A 9 11.16 -7.64 -2.41
C ILE A 9 10.97 -8.95 -3.19
N LYS A 10 11.48 -10.07 -2.69
CA LYS A 10 11.40 -11.38 -3.36
C LYS A 10 9.96 -11.88 -3.56
N ASN A 11 9.01 -11.36 -2.79
CA ASN A 11 7.59 -11.71 -2.88
C ASN A 11 6.86 -10.85 -3.91
N ILE A 12 7.50 -9.80 -4.44
CA ILE A 12 6.89 -8.84 -5.36
C ILE A 12 7.36 -9.13 -6.78
N PRO A 13 6.45 -9.34 -7.74
CA PRO A 13 6.81 -9.52 -9.14
C PRO A 13 7.55 -8.29 -9.69
N GLU A 14 8.60 -8.49 -10.49
CA GLU A 14 9.40 -7.39 -11.04
C GLU A 14 8.58 -6.42 -11.89
N LYS A 15 7.59 -6.95 -12.63
CA LYS A 15 6.62 -6.15 -13.40
C LYS A 15 5.80 -5.16 -12.55
N GLU A 16 5.65 -5.41 -11.25
CA GLU A 16 4.98 -4.49 -10.34
C GLU A 16 5.94 -3.43 -9.83
N LEU A 17 7.20 -3.80 -9.57
CA LEU A 17 8.24 -2.87 -9.10
C LEU A 17 8.51 -1.75 -10.12
N VAL A 18 8.61 -2.09 -11.41
CA VAL A 18 8.90 -1.12 -12.49
C VAL A 18 7.82 -0.05 -12.66
N LYS A 19 6.59 -0.28 -12.15
CA LYS A 19 5.50 0.70 -12.23
C LYS A 19 5.69 1.86 -11.24
N TYR A 20 6.40 1.62 -10.14
CA TYR A 20 6.46 2.55 -9.01
C TYR A 20 7.89 3.00 -8.68
N TYR A 21 8.90 2.24 -9.07
CA TYR A 21 10.29 2.48 -8.70
C TYR A 21 11.21 2.57 -9.92
N SER A 22 12.19 3.47 -9.85
CA SER A 22 13.25 3.56 -10.85
C SER A 22 14.21 2.35 -10.75
N PRO A 23 14.95 2.01 -11.83
CA PRO A 23 15.93 0.93 -11.80
C PRO A 23 16.97 1.07 -10.68
N VAL A 24 17.35 2.31 -10.34
CA VAL A 24 18.29 2.62 -9.26
C VAL A 24 17.72 2.22 -7.89
N LEU A 25 16.47 2.58 -7.62
CA LEU A 25 15.77 2.20 -6.38
C LEU A 25 15.56 0.68 -6.32
N MET A 26 15.17 0.05 -7.42
CA MET A 26 15.01 -1.40 -7.49
C MET A 26 16.31 -2.13 -7.16
N LYS A 27 17.46 -1.66 -7.66
CA LYS A 27 18.77 -2.23 -7.31
C LYS A 27 19.06 -2.11 -5.81
N LYS A 28 18.79 -0.94 -5.21
CA LYS A 28 18.93 -0.72 -3.77
C LYS A 28 18.06 -1.68 -2.95
N PHE A 29 16.81 -1.87 -3.35
CA PHE A 29 15.89 -2.78 -2.67
C PHE A 29 16.28 -4.26 -2.84
N LYS A 30 16.84 -4.64 -4.00
CA LYS A 30 17.38 -5.99 -4.20
C LYS A 30 18.56 -6.25 -3.26
N THR A 31 19.43 -5.26 -3.04
CA THR A 31 20.54 -5.37 -2.08
C THR A 31 20.06 -5.44 -0.62
N SER A 32 19.06 -4.64 -0.23
CA SER A 32 18.52 -4.68 1.14
C SER A 32 17.58 -5.87 1.40
N GLY A 33 17.03 -6.48 0.35
CA GLY A 33 16.04 -7.57 0.43
C GLY A 33 14.64 -7.12 0.86
N ARG A 34 14.42 -5.81 1.06
CA ARG A 34 13.20 -5.28 1.67
C ARG A 34 12.87 -3.88 1.13
N ILE A 35 11.57 -3.63 1.02
CA ILE A 35 10.99 -2.34 0.70
C ILE A 35 10.24 -1.84 1.94
N GLU A 36 10.41 -0.56 2.24
CA GLU A 36 9.62 0.17 3.23
C GLU A 36 8.81 1.21 2.46
N SER A 37 7.52 1.32 2.78
CA SER A 37 6.66 2.36 2.22
C SER A 37 5.90 3.06 3.32
N PHE A 38 5.98 4.39 3.31
CA PHE A 38 5.43 5.24 4.34
C PHE A 38 4.36 6.16 3.77
N PHE A 39 3.24 6.31 4.47
CA PHE A 39 2.06 7.03 3.95
C PHE A 39 2.34 8.48 3.51
N TRP A 40 3.34 9.14 4.12
CA TRP A 40 3.74 10.52 3.79
C TRP A 40 4.66 10.63 2.56
N GLU A 41 5.14 9.52 1.99
CA GLU A 41 5.90 9.54 0.73
C GLU A 41 5.03 10.06 -0.42
N LYS A 42 5.64 10.47 -1.54
CA LYS A 42 4.89 10.98 -2.71
C LYS A 42 3.95 9.91 -3.28
N ASN A 43 4.45 8.69 -3.50
CA ASN A 43 3.72 7.57 -4.07
C ASN A 43 3.85 6.32 -3.19
N PRO A 44 3.22 6.31 -2.00
CA PRO A 44 3.30 5.16 -1.11
C PRO A 44 2.55 3.98 -1.72
N VAL A 45 3.02 2.76 -1.47
CA VAL A 45 2.41 1.55 -2.03
C VAL A 45 2.24 0.45 -0.99
N LEU A 46 1.23 -0.39 -1.21
CA LEU A 46 0.94 -1.58 -0.44
C LEU A 46 1.05 -2.83 -1.32
N PRO A 47 1.65 -3.93 -0.82
CA PRO A 47 1.65 -5.21 -1.50
C PRO A 47 0.33 -5.94 -1.26
N VAL A 48 -0.58 -5.87 -2.22
CA VAL A 48 -1.92 -6.44 -2.12
C VAL A 48 -1.97 -7.83 -2.78
N LYS A 49 -2.45 -8.83 -2.06
CA LYS A 49 -2.71 -10.17 -2.63
C LYS A 49 -3.98 -10.12 -3.47
N THR A 50 -3.85 -10.46 -4.75
CA THR A 50 -4.97 -10.58 -5.69
C THR A 50 -5.06 -12.00 -6.25
N LYS A 51 -6.15 -12.31 -6.97
CA LYS A 51 -6.28 -13.59 -7.72
C LYS A 51 -5.14 -13.83 -8.72
N LYS A 52 -4.47 -12.76 -9.19
CA LYS A 52 -3.34 -12.82 -10.14
C LYS A 52 -1.96 -12.80 -9.46
N GLY A 53 -1.91 -12.95 -8.13
CA GLY A 53 -0.71 -12.82 -7.31
C GLY A 53 -0.59 -11.46 -6.62
N ILE A 54 0.58 -11.19 -6.06
CA ILE A 54 0.84 -9.94 -5.31
C ILE A 54 1.01 -8.78 -6.30
N GLN A 55 0.26 -7.70 -6.08
CA GLN A 55 0.31 -6.47 -6.86
C GLN A 55 0.63 -5.28 -5.96
N LEU A 56 1.41 -4.33 -6.45
CA LEU A 56 1.58 -3.06 -5.75
C LEU A 56 0.41 -2.14 -6.08
N LYS A 57 -0.19 -1.54 -5.05
CA LYS A 57 -1.28 -0.56 -5.17
C LYS A 57 -0.90 0.70 -4.41
N LEU A 58 -1.28 1.87 -4.93
CA LEU A 58 -1.06 3.13 -4.23
C LEU A 58 -1.81 3.13 -2.89
N TRP A 59 -1.16 3.64 -1.85
CA TRP A 59 -1.74 3.74 -0.53
C TRP A 59 -2.46 5.07 -0.34
N GLY A 60 -3.79 4.98 -0.16
CA GLY A 60 -4.66 6.12 0.05
C GLY A 60 -5.02 6.83 -1.25
N ASN A 61 -5.98 7.76 -1.16
CA ASN A 61 -6.34 8.62 -2.28
C ASN A 61 -5.65 9.98 -2.14
N LYS A 62 -4.90 10.37 -3.16
CA LYS A 62 -4.30 11.72 -3.27
C LYS A 62 -4.90 12.56 -4.38
N ASN A 63 -5.81 12.00 -5.16
CA ASN A 63 -6.47 12.69 -6.23
C ASN A 63 -7.68 13.45 -5.67
N GLU A 64 -7.67 14.76 -5.91
CA GLU A 64 -8.69 15.69 -5.40
C GLU A 64 -9.98 15.66 -6.22
N ASP A 65 -9.91 15.15 -7.45
CA ASP A 65 -11.02 15.10 -8.41
C ASP A 65 -11.92 13.87 -8.20
N ILE A 66 -11.49 12.91 -7.37
CA ILE A 66 -12.27 11.72 -7.02
C ILE A 66 -12.88 11.87 -5.63
N LYS A 67 -14.16 11.53 -5.52
CA LYS A 67 -14.94 11.51 -4.26
C LYS A 67 -14.58 10.30 -3.38
N LEU A 68 -13.29 10.11 -3.16
CA LEU A 68 -12.72 9.11 -2.25
C LEU A 68 -12.14 9.82 -1.03
N PRO A 69 -12.37 9.30 0.19
CA PRO A 69 -11.73 9.82 1.39
C PRO A 69 -10.20 9.90 1.21
N LYS A 70 -9.59 11.06 1.53
CA LYS A 70 -8.13 11.28 1.46
C LYS A 70 -7.33 10.50 2.53
N THR A 71 -7.91 9.46 3.11
CA THR A 71 -7.32 8.68 4.20
C THR A 71 -6.63 7.43 3.65
N GLY A 72 -5.54 7.02 4.31
CA GLY A 72 -4.91 5.72 4.10
C GLY A 72 -5.53 4.58 4.92
N TRP A 73 -6.51 4.89 5.78
CA TRP A 73 -7.12 3.95 6.72
C TRP A 73 -8.64 4.03 6.67
N ALA A 74 -9.28 2.86 6.77
CA ALA A 74 -10.71 2.75 7.04
C ALA A 74 -10.90 2.26 8.48
N LYS A 75 -11.67 3.01 9.29
CA LYS A 75 -12.08 2.56 10.61
C LYS A 75 -13.03 1.37 10.47
N LYS A 76 -12.85 0.33 11.29
CA LYS A 76 -13.69 -0.88 11.25
C LYS A 76 -15.17 -0.55 11.46
N GLU A 77 -15.45 0.38 12.36
CA GLU A 77 -16.81 0.85 12.66
C GLU A 77 -17.42 1.54 11.45
N SER A 78 -16.65 2.35 10.71
CA SER A 78 -17.12 3.01 9.49
C SER A 78 -17.45 2.00 8.38
N LEU A 79 -16.72 0.89 8.29
CA LEU A 79 -17.06 -0.21 7.38
C LEU A 79 -18.34 -0.92 7.82
N ALA A 80 -18.49 -1.21 9.11
CA ALA A 80 -19.65 -1.91 9.65
C ALA A 80 -20.99 -1.17 9.47
N ILE A 81 -20.96 0.17 9.48
CA ILE A 81 -22.16 1.01 9.27
C ILE A 81 -22.38 1.41 7.80
N GLY A 82 -21.67 0.79 6.86
CA GLY A 82 -21.89 0.98 5.42
C GLY A 82 -21.41 2.31 4.83
N LYS A 83 -20.57 3.09 5.54
CA LYS A 83 -20.07 4.39 5.03
C LYS A 83 -19.27 4.27 3.74
N TRP A 84 -18.80 3.08 3.40
CA TRP A 84 -17.96 2.84 2.22
C TRP A 84 -18.72 2.11 1.10
N ASP A 85 -19.96 1.67 1.33
CA ASP A 85 -20.68 0.76 0.43
C ASP A 85 -20.91 1.35 -0.97
N TYR A 86 -21.04 2.68 -1.04
CA TYR A 86 -21.16 3.41 -2.32
C TYR A 86 -19.92 3.28 -3.22
N LEU A 87 -18.78 2.81 -2.68
CA LEU A 87 -17.54 2.53 -3.40
C LEU A 87 -17.36 1.05 -3.74
N HIS A 88 -18.29 0.19 -3.30
CA HIS A 88 -18.20 -1.27 -3.45
C HIS A 88 -16.83 -1.84 -3.04
N PRO A 89 -16.40 -1.63 -1.77
CA PRO A 89 -15.06 -2.01 -1.34
C PRO A 89 -14.87 -3.52 -1.36
N GLU A 90 -13.69 -3.97 -1.80
CA GLU A 90 -13.27 -5.37 -1.74
C GLU A 90 -12.30 -5.55 -0.55
N ILE A 91 -12.50 -6.60 0.25
CA ILE A 91 -11.55 -6.99 1.30
C ILE A 91 -10.34 -7.65 0.64
N VAL A 92 -9.15 -7.15 0.96
CA VAL A 92 -7.89 -7.65 0.41
C VAL A 92 -6.86 -7.88 1.50
N ASP A 93 -5.98 -8.88 1.29
CA ASP A 93 -4.83 -9.11 2.17
C ASP A 93 -3.66 -8.21 1.77
N ILE A 94 -3.10 -7.49 2.75
CA ILE A 94 -1.86 -6.74 2.59
C ILE A 94 -0.70 -7.61 3.08
N MET A 95 0.20 -7.98 2.17
CA MET A 95 1.34 -8.87 2.41
C MET A 95 2.53 -8.12 3.03
N ALA A 96 2.31 -7.46 4.18
CA ALA A 96 3.36 -6.79 4.94
C ALA A 96 4.03 -7.74 5.93
N ASP A 97 5.36 -7.63 6.07
CA ASP A 97 6.13 -8.33 7.10
C ASP A 97 6.19 -7.52 8.41
N SER A 98 6.02 -6.19 8.36
CA SER A 98 5.86 -5.36 9.56
C SER A 98 5.09 -4.08 9.29
N GLY A 99 4.52 -3.51 10.37
CA GLY A 99 3.98 -2.16 10.41
C GLY A 99 4.88 -1.22 11.19
N TYR A 100 4.90 0.05 10.79
CA TYR A 100 5.61 1.12 11.47
C TYR A 100 4.60 2.11 12.02
N GLU A 101 4.78 2.51 13.26
CA GLU A 101 4.00 3.59 13.84
C GLU A 101 4.81 4.88 13.81
N LYS A 102 4.16 5.98 13.43
CA LYS A 102 4.74 7.29 13.64
C LYS A 102 4.65 7.59 15.13
N LYS A 103 5.79 7.68 15.81
CA LYS A 103 5.83 8.30 17.15
C LYS A 103 5.45 9.76 16.97
N ASN A 104 4.30 10.14 17.54
CA ASN A 104 3.96 11.53 17.77
C ASN A 104 4.78 12.07 18.94
#